data_AF-A0A9D8VL75-F1
#
_entry.id   AF-A0A9D8VL75-F1
#
_cell.length_a   1.000
_cell.length_b   1.000
_cell.length_c   1.000
_cell.angle_alpha   90.00
_cell.angle_beta   90.00
_cell.angle_gamma   90.00
#
_symmetry.space_group_name_H-M   'P 1'
#
loop_
_entity.id
_entity.type
_entity.pdbx_description
1 polymer ?
#
loop_
_entity_poly.entity_id
_entity_poly.type
_entity_poly.pdbx_seq_one_letter_code
_entity_poly.pdbx_strand_id
1 'polypeptide(L)'
;MFSRISSLILVGAWALAAAPSSAQEALPSHAEIRAGLLAPTEAVAPNGIRADQRSIPLAFGLSALAPGAGQAYNRNWIKAAVAIGLEAAVFTVWSLKRSDGLSAEDDFRAFAHAQWDPVQYAGWLNDYVAYLQADFGHAVSAPAAQAPSGVDFTNPDGWSADQRAAVTSFFRQIQAIERQVFHPETGATFSHQLPGFGEQQYYELIGKYFQFAPGWADYPAWVDGEGNFTAAIDPELTGNGGSKPNVSSTFYRYAEDHAHAQDLLRTASRMSTLFVVNHLVAAIDAAVSAKLHNDRLGANMALLYVPDGPPEPSVSLTLRF
;
A
#
# COMPACT_ATOMS: atom_id res chain seq x y z
N MET A 1 -30.78 -50.77 -20.77
CA MET A 1 -30.75 -49.47 -21.46
C MET A 1 -29.29 -49.20 -21.81
N PHE A 2 -29.03 -49.21 -23.12
CA PHE A 2 -27.80 -48.95 -23.90
C PHE A 2 -26.70 -48.12 -23.21
N SER A 3 -25.38 -48.25 -23.44
CA SER A 3 -24.52 -49.17 -24.19
C SER A 3 -23.06 -48.81 -23.78
N ARG A 4 -22.26 -49.73 -23.22
CA ARG A 4 -20.98 -50.29 -23.74
C ARG A 4 -20.36 -49.53 -24.96
N ILE A 5 -19.06 -49.35 -25.14
CA ILE A 5 -17.98 -50.35 -25.47
C ILE A 5 -16.66 -49.53 -25.48
N SER A 6 -15.66 -49.80 -24.63
CA SER A 6 -14.47 -50.66 -24.82
C SER A 6 -13.53 -50.27 -25.98
N SER A 7 -12.31 -49.87 -25.61
CA SER A 7 -11.14 -49.75 -26.51
C SER A 7 -10.19 -50.92 -26.25
N LEU A 8 -9.94 -51.75 -27.26
CA LEU A 8 -8.86 -52.76 -27.35
C LEU A 8 -8.55 -52.91 -28.86
N ILE A 9 -7.34 -52.57 -29.35
CA ILE A 9 -6.08 -53.33 -29.38
C ILE A 9 -5.85 -54.08 -30.72
N LEU A 10 -4.70 -53.73 -31.33
CA LEU A 10 -3.79 -54.46 -32.24
C LEU A 10 -4.28 -55.15 -33.54
N VAL A 11 -3.53 -54.94 -34.64
CA VAL A 11 -2.55 -55.86 -35.26
C VAL A 11 -2.32 -55.40 -36.71
N GLY A 12 -1.05 -55.30 -37.14
CA GLY A 12 -0.67 -54.97 -38.51
C GLY A 12 -0.70 -56.16 -39.48
N ALA A 13 -0.64 -55.86 -40.78
CA ALA A 13 -0.31 -56.83 -41.83
C ALA A 13 0.49 -56.16 -42.95
N TRP A 14 1.41 -56.96 -43.50
CA TRP A 14 2.50 -56.60 -44.40
C TRP A 14 2.12 -56.62 -45.90
N ALA A 15 2.74 -55.69 -46.65
CA ALA A 15 3.49 -55.84 -47.91
C ALA A 15 2.85 -56.14 -49.31
N LEU A 16 3.28 -55.27 -50.25
CA LEU A 16 3.80 -55.45 -51.62
C LEU A 16 2.89 -55.63 -52.86
N ALA A 17 3.00 -54.64 -53.78
CA ALA A 17 3.24 -54.71 -55.26
C ALA A 17 2.64 -53.44 -55.91
N ALA A 18 3.18 -52.73 -56.92
CA ALA A 18 4.41 -52.71 -57.71
C ALA A 18 4.49 -51.32 -58.41
N ALA A 19 5.68 -50.81 -58.74
CA ALA A 19 5.89 -49.62 -59.61
C ALA A 19 6.09 -50.08 -61.08
N PRO A 20 5.80 -49.24 -62.12
CA PRO A 20 6.74 -48.22 -62.63
C PRO A 20 5.99 -46.97 -63.21
N SER A 21 6.53 -45.92 -63.84
CA SER A 21 7.85 -45.50 -64.36
C SER A 21 7.94 -43.95 -64.38
N SER A 22 9.16 -43.46 -64.55
CA SER A 22 9.66 -42.07 -64.51
C SER A 22 9.26 -41.14 -65.65
N ALA A 23 9.01 -39.86 -65.32
CA ALA A 23 9.35 -38.69 -66.16
C ALA A 23 9.92 -37.58 -65.25
N GLN A 24 11.12 -37.11 -65.57
CA GLN A 24 11.88 -36.09 -64.82
C GLN A 24 11.24 -34.69 -64.97
N GLU A 25 10.89 -34.04 -63.85
CA GLU A 25 10.68 -32.60 -63.81
C GLU A 25 12.05 -31.89 -63.77
N ALA A 26 12.29 -31.03 -64.75
CA ALA A 26 13.45 -30.15 -64.78
C ALA A 26 13.22 -28.95 -63.84
N LEU A 27 14.20 -28.69 -62.95
CA LEU A 27 14.18 -27.50 -62.10
C LEU A 27 14.49 -26.23 -62.92
N PRO A 28 13.83 -25.10 -62.65
CA PRO A 28 14.04 -23.84 -63.36
C PRO A 28 15.46 -23.30 -63.13
N SER A 29 15.98 -22.59 -64.13
CA SER A 29 17.35 -22.08 -64.10
C SER A 29 17.47 -20.83 -63.23
N HIS A 30 18.67 -20.55 -62.72
CA HIS A 30 18.97 -19.37 -61.90
C HIS A 30 18.61 -18.02 -62.58
N ALA A 31 18.46 -17.98 -63.91
CA ALA A 31 18.03 -16.80 -64.64
C ALA A 31 16.53 -16.48 -64.47
N GLU A 32 15.68 -17.50 -64.38
CA GLU A 32 14.23 -17.36 -64.18
C GLU A 32 13.89 -16.94 -62.74
N ILE A 33 14.65 -17.47 -61.77
CA ILE A 33 14.56 -17.05 -60.37
C ILE A 33 14.97 -15.57 -60.21
N ARG A 34 15.95 -15.08 -60.99
CA ARG A 34 16.39 -13.68 -60.94
C ARG A 34 15.40 -12.71 -61.60
N ALA A 35 14.70 -13.13 -62.65
CA ALA A 35 13.67 -12.31 -63.29
C ALA A 35 12.44 -12.12 -62.38
N GLY A 36 12.06 -13.15 -61.61
CA GLY A 36 10.99 -13.06 -60.60
C GLY A 36 11.33 -12.18 -59.39
N LEU A 37 12.63 -12.01 -59.07
CA LEU A 37 13.09 -11.19 -57.94
C LEU A 37 13.20 -9.69 -58.26
N LEU A 38 13.16 -9.32 -59.55
CA LEU A 38 13.33 -7.92 -60.02
C LEU A 38 12.07 -7.34 -60.65
N ALA A 39 10.99 -8.12 -60.79
CA ALA A 39 9.68 -7.54 -61.07
C ALA A 39 9.24 -6.76 -59.83
N PRO A 40 8.83 -5.47 -59.95
CA PRO A 40 8.19 -4.80 -58.84
C PRO A 40 6.92 -5.60 -58.55
N THR A 41 6.94 -6.38 -57.48
CA THR A 41 5.72 -6.82 -56.86
C THR A 41 5.00 -5.52 -56.54
N GLU A 42 3.88 -5.26 -57.19
CA GLU A 42 2.97 -4.24 -56.70
C GLU A 42 2.64 -4.65 -55.27
N ALA A 43 3.37 -4.05 -54.33
CA ALA A 43 2.97 -4.01 -52.97
C ALA A 43 1.60 -3.36 -53.04
N VAL A 44 0.55 -4.17 -52.87
CA VAL A 44 -0.72 -3.68 -52.38
C VAL A 44 -0.38 -3.05 -51.03
N ALA A 45 -0.04 -1.76 -51.08
CA ALA A 45 0.16 -0.96 -49.90
C ALA A 45 -1.11 -1.15 -49.08
N PRO A 46 -1.04 -1.59 -47.82
CA PRO A 46 -2.22 -1.57 -46.97
C PRO A 46 -2.68 -0.12 -46.93
N ASN A 47 -3.76 0.14 -47.66
CA ASN A 47 -4.36 1.43 -47.87
C ASN A 47 -4.52 2.15 -46.54
N GLY A 48 -3.73 3.21 -46.35
CA GLY A 48 -3.92 4.26 -45.36
C GLY A 48 -3.87 3.80 -43.90
N ILE A 49 -3.12 4.54 -43.09
CA ILE A 49 -3.53 4.73 -41.70
C ILE A 49 -5.00 5.21 -41.77
N ARG A 50 -5.95 4.32 -41.47
CA ARG A 50 -7.38 4.61 -41.54
C ARG A 50 -7.65 5.78 -40.61
N ALA A 51 -7.94 6.96 -41.17
CA ALA A 51 -7.93 8.23 -40.46
C ALA A 51 -8.85 8.31 -39.22
N ASP A 52 -9.73 7.33 -39.01
CA ASP A 52 -10.64 7.25 -37.86
C ASP A 52 -10.37 6.09 -36.88
N GLN A 53 -9.29 5.31 -37.08
CA GLN A 53 -8.88 4.32 -36.08
C GLN A 53 -8.29 4.98 -34.83
N ARG A 54 -8.62 4.42 -33.66
CA ARG A 54 -8.17 4.88 -32.34
C ARG A 54 -7.04 4.00 -31.84
N SER A 55 -5.96 4.59 -31.34
CA SER A 55 -4.87 3.82 -30.73
C SER A 55 -5.29 3.32 -29.35
N ILE A 56 -5.39 1.99 -29.20
CA ILE A 56 -5.75 1.34 -27.93
C ILE A 56 -4.71 1.62 -26.84
N PRO A 57 -3.39 1.46 -27.07
CA PRO A 57 -2.38 1.76 -26.06
C PRO A 57 -2.38 3.23 -25.65
N LEU A 58 -2.62 4.14 -26.60
CA LEU A 58 -2.71 5.57 -26.31
C LEU A 58 -3.94 5.88 -25.45
N ALA A 59 -5.12 5.35 -25.81
CA ALA A 59 -6.35 5.56 -25.04
C ALA A 59 -6.20 5.03 -23.59
N PHE A 60 -5.60 3.86 -23.44
CA PHE A 60 -5.25 3.30 -22.13
C PHE A 60 -4.31 4.23 -21.36
N GLY A 61 -3.17 4.58 -21.95
CA GLY A 61 -2.13 5.38 -21.30
C GLY A 61 -2.61 6.76 -20.88
N LEU A 62 -3.43 7.42 -21.71
CA LEU A 62 -4.03 8.71 -21.37
C LEU A 62 -4.89 8.62 -20.10
N SER A 63 -5.79 7.64 -20.00
CA SER A 63 -6.64 7.48 -18.81
C SER A 63 -5.93 6.90 -17.59
N ALA A 64 -4.83 6.16 -17.79
CA ALA A 64 -3.97 5.72 -16.70
C ALA A 64 -3.24 6.89 -16.03
N LEU A 65 -2.90 7.93 -16.80
CA LEU A 65 -2.29 9.16 -16.29
C LEU A 65 -3.32 10.12 -15.70
N ALA A 66 -4.44 10.31 -16.40
CA ALA A 66 -5.51 11.22 -16.02
C ALA A 66 -6.88 10.62 -16.38
N PRO A 67 -7.66 10.16 -15.39
CA PRO A 67 -8.98 9.58 -15.62
C PRO A 67 -9.86 10.47 -16.49
N GLY A 68 -10.46 9.88 -17.52
CA GLY A 68 -11.28 10.59 -18.50
C GLY A 68 -10.54 11.06 -19.75
N ALA A 69 -9.21 11.15 -19.76
CA ALA A 69 -8.45 11.61 -20.93
C ALA A 69 -8.55 10.65 -22.13
N GLY A 70 -8.48 9.34 -21.89
CA GLY A 70 -8.69 8.31 -22.92
C GLY A 70 -10.15 8.25 -23.41
N GLN A 71 -11.12 8.49 -22.53
CA GLN A 71 -12.53 8.63 -22.91
C GLN A 71 -12.74 9.85 -23.82
N ALA A 72 -12.13 10.99 -23.49
CA ALA A 72 -12.16 12.20 -24.31
C ALA A 72 -11.48 11.98 -25.67
N TYR A 73 -10.33 11.27 -25.70
CA TYR A 73 -9.67 10.85 -26.94
C TYR A 73 -10.59 9.97 -27.83
N ASN A 74 -11.39 9.11 -27.20
CA ASN A 74 -12.42 8.30 -27.86
C ASN A 74 -13.72 9.08 -28.14
N ARG A 75 -13.75 10.40 -27.92
CA ARG A 75 -14.91 11.30 -28.08
C ARG A 75 -16.13 10.93 -27.21
N ASN A 76 -15.91 10.17 -26.15
CA ASN A 76 -16.94 9.84 -25.17
C ASN A 76 -16.93 10.87 -24.02
N TRP A 77 -17.45 12.06 -24.31
CA TRP A 77 -17.40 13.20 -23.40
C TRP A 77 -18.18 13.01 -22.10
N ILE A 78 -19.29 12.26 -22.12
CA ILE A 78 -20.06 11.96 -20.91
C ILE A 78 -19.23 11.10 -19.96
N LYS A 79 -18.63 10.00 -20.46
CA LYS A 79 -17.76 9.16 -19.62
C LYS A 79 -16.52 9.92 -19.15
N ALA A 80 -15.95 10.79 -19.98
CA ALA A 80 -14.83 11.64 -19.60
C ALA A 80 -15.21 12.57 -18.43
N ALA A 81 -16.35 13.25 -18.53
CA ALA A 81 -16.84 14.14 -17.48
C ALA A 81 -17.13 13.40 -16.17
N VAL A 82 -17.71 12.19 -16.23
CA VAL A 82 -17.94 11.35 -15.04
C VAL A 82 -16.62 10.94 -14.39
N ALA A 83 -15.64 10.47 -15.17
CA ALA A 83 -14.34 10.06 -14.64
C ALA A 83 -13.60 11.23 -13.97
N ILE A 84 -13.61 12.41 -14.60
CA ILE A 84 -13.01 13.64 -14.03
C ILE A 84 -13.76 14.07 -12.77
N GLY A 85 -15.10 14.02 -12.77
CA GLY A 85 -15.90 14.40 -11.61
C GLY A 85 -15.66 13.48 -10.41
N LEU A 86 -15.57 12.17 -10.63
CA LEU A 86 -15.24 11.21 -9.58
C LEU A 86 -13.83 11.44 -9.04
N GLU A 87 -12.86 11.63 -9.93
CA GLU A 87 -11.46 11.92 -9.57
C GLU A 87 -11.36 13.19 -8.71
N ALA A 88 -12.04 14.27 -9.10
CA ALA A 88 -12.05 15.53 -8.35
C ALA A 88 -12.68 15.37 -6.95
N ALA A 89 -13.74 14.56 -6.83
CA ALA A 89 -14.38 14.28 -5.55
C ALA A 89 -13.43 13.49 -4.61
N VAL A 90 -12.80 12.42 -5.13
CA VAL A 90 -11.83 11.63 -4.37
C VAL A 90 -10.64 12.49 -3.96
N PHE A 91 -10.14 13.35 -4.84
CA PHE A 91 -9.06 14.29 -4.55
C PHE A 91 -9.40 15.29 -3.48
N THR A 92 -10.60 15.87 -3.53
CA THR A 92 -11.04 16.82 -2.52
C THR A 92 -11.07 16.16 -1.14
N VAL A 93 -11.66 14.97 -1.02
CA VAL A 93 -11.71 14.25 0.26
C VAL A 93 -10.31 13.86 0.74
N TRP A 94 -9.46 13.34 -0.16
CA TRP A 94 -8.07 13.01 0.15
C TRP A 94 -7.31 14.22 0.69
N SER A 95 -7.40 15.36 -0.01
CA SER A 95 -6.64 16.57 0.32
C SER A 95 -7.06 17.14 1.66
N LEU A 96 -8.37 17.21 1.92
CA LEU A 96 -8.89 17.69 3.20
C LEU A 96 -8.46 16.75 4.34
N LYS A 97 -8.69 15.44 4.20
CA LYS A 97 -8.35 14.48 5.27
C LYS A 97 -6.86 14.34 5.53
N ARG A 98 -6.04 14.49 4.49
CA ARG A 98 -4.58 14.55 4.65
C ARG A 98 -4.16 15.81 5.39
N SER A 99 -4.71 16.97 5.01
CA SER A 99 -4.38 18.24 5.67
C SER A 99 -4.80 18.22 7.15
N ASP A 100 -6.04 17.83 7.43
CA ASP A 100 -6.57 17.72 8.80
C ASP A 100 -5.72 16.73 9.62
N GLY A 101 -5.40 15.58 9.04
CA GLY A 101 -4.61 14.55 9.72
C GLY A 101 -3.18 14.99 10.05
N LEU A 102 -2.52 15.73 9.15
CA LEU A 102 -1.19 16.28 9.40
C LEU A 102 -1.22 17.38 10.46
N SER A 103 -2.23 18.26 10.45
CA SER A 103 -2.40 19.27 11.50
C SER A 103 -2.64 18.62 12.86
N ALA A 104 -3.52 17.62 12.93
CA ALA A 104 -3.77 16.87 14.16
C ALA A 104 -2.53 16.11 14.64
N GLU A 105 -1.65 15.67 13.72
CA GLU A 105 -0.36 15.06 14.03
C GLU A 105 0.60 16.04 14.71
N ASP A 106 0.68 17.26 14.19
CA ASP A 106 1.47 18.32 14.82
C ASP A 106 0.91 18.67 16.21
N ASP A 107 -0.41 18.75 16.35
CA ASP A 107 -1.08 19.08 17.62
C ASP A 107 -0.81 18.02 18.71
N PHE A 108 -1.01 16.73 18.44
CA PHE A 108 -0.76 15.71 19.45
C PHE A 108 0.72 15.59 19.79
N ARG A 109 1.63 15.84 18.83
CA ARG A 109 3.08 15.82 19.09
C ARG A 109 3.49 16.96 20.01
N ALA A 110 2.99 18.16 19.74
CA ALA A 110 3.22 19.32 20.61
C ALA A 110 2.66 19.06 22.02
N PHE A 111 1.49 18.45 22.11
CA PHE A 111 0.91 18.03 23.38
C PHE A 111 1.79 17.00 24.11
N ALA A 112 2.28 15.97 23.42
CA ALA A 112 3.21 14.99 23.99
C ALA A 112 4.49 15.64 24.51
N HIS A 113 5.10 16.54 23.73
CA HIS A 113 6.29 17.29 24.19
C HIS A 113 6.03 18.12 25.44
N ALA A 114 4.81 18.64 25.61
CA ALA A 114 4.45 19.45 26.76
C ALA A 114 4.04 18.62 28.00
N GLN A 115 3.59 17.38 27.83
CA GLN A 115 2.90 16.62 28.87
C GLN A 115 3.51 15.25 29.16
N TRP A 116 4.41 14.75 28.32
CA TRP A 116 5.13 13.51 28.54
C TRP A 116 6.63 13.79 28.66
N ASP A 117 7.19 13.52 29.83
CA ASP A 117 8.60 13.78 30.16
C ASP A 117 9.41 12.46 30.20
N PRO A 118 10.36 12.26 29.26
CA PRO A 118 11.27 11.12 29.29
C PRO A 118 12.12 11.04 30.57
N VAL A 119 12.40 12.18 31.21
CA VAL A 119 13.17 12.23 32.47
C VAL A 119 12.34 11.70 33.63
N GLN A 120 11.07 12.08 33.71
CA GLN A 120 10.13 11.53 34.68
C GLN A 120 10.00 10.01 34.52
N TYR A 121 9.81 9.53 33.29
CA TYR A 121 9.72 8.10 33.00
C TYR A 121 10.99 7.35 33.41
N ALA A 122 12.18 7.89 33.13
CA ALA A 122 13.43 7.29 33.55
C ALA A 122 13.61 7.28 35.08
N GLY A 123 13.14 8.32 35.77
CA GLY A 123 13.10 8.38 37.22
C GLY A 123 12.25 7.26 37.81
N TRP A 124 11.01 7.12 37.31
CA TRP A 124 10.15 5.98 37.66
C TRP A 124 10.84 4.64 37.35
N LEU A 125 11.46 4.49 36.19
CA LEU A 125 12.07 3.22 35.80
C LEU A 125 13.24 2.84 36.71
N ASN A 126 14.03 3.81 37.17
CA ASN A 126 15.09 3.60 38.16
C ASN A 126 14.52 3.15 39.51
N ASP A 127 13.43 3.78 39.96
CA ASP A 127 12.72 3.41 41.19
C ASP A 127 12.06 2.04 41.06
N TYR A 128 11.52 1.72 39.89
CA TYR A 128 10.92 0.44 39.57
C TYR A 128 11.94 -0.70 39.64
N VAL A 129 13.18 -0.46 39.21
CA VAL A 129 14.29 -1.40 39.44
C VAL A 129 14.54 -1.64 40.93
N ALA A 130 14.55 -0.58 41.75
CA ALA A 130 14.73 -0.71 43.19
C ALA A 130 13.58 -1.47 43.85
N TYR A 131 12.34 -1.21 43.43
CA TYR A 131 11.13 -1.93 43.83
C TYR A 131 11.23 -3.43 43.49
N LEU A 132 11.57 -3.77 42.24
CA LEU A 132 11.71 -5.16 41.82
C LEU A 132 12.80 -5.91 42.62
N GLN A 133 13.90 -5.22 42.96
CA GLN A 133 14.95 -5.79 43.78
C GLN A 133 14.51 -6.00 45.23
N ALA A 134 13.82 -5.02 45.82
CA ALA A 134 13.39 -5.06 47.23
C ALA A 134 12.31 -6.11 47.46
N ASP A 135 11.29 -6.15 46.60
CA ASP A 135 10.07 -6.92 46.85
C ASP A 135 10.08 -8.30 46.16
N PHE A 136 10.85 -8.44 45.07
CA PHE A 136 10.89 -9.67 44.27
C PHE A 136 12.28 -10.29 44.17
N GLY A 137 13.31 -9.66 44.76
CA GLY A 137 14.69 -10.14 44.67
C GLY A 137 15.27 -10.12 43.25
N HIS A 138 14.65 -9.37 42.33
CA HIS A 138 15.03 -9.35 40.92
C HIS A 138 16.12 -8.32 40.66
N ALA A 139 17.29 -8.80 40.26
CA ALA A 139 18.45 -7.95 39.99
C ALA A 139 18.49 -7.49 38.53
N VAL A 140 18.52 -6.17 38.32
CA VAL A 140 18.78 -5.56 37.01
C VAL A 140 20.23 -5.12 36.93
N SER A 141 20.92 -5.58 35.88
CA SER A 141 22.35 -5.31 35.66
C SER A 141 22.63 -4.04 34.88
N ALA A 142 21.62 -3.49 34.18
CA ALA A 142 21.75 -2.23 33.48
C ALA A 142 21.98 -1.08 34.47
N PRO A 143 22.86 -0.12 34.15
CA PRO A 143 23.03 1.07 34.97
C PRO A 143 21.74 1.91 34.97
N ALA A 144 21.49 2.63 36.08
CA ALA A 144 20.40 3.58 36.18
C ALA A 144 20.47 4.63 35.06
N ALA A 145 19.33 4.92 34.44
CA ALA A 145 19.24 5.90 33.36
C ALA A 145 19.51 7.30 33.91
N GLN A 146 20.51 7.98 33.33
CA GLN A 146 20.94 9.32 33.75
C GLN A 146 20.40 10.37 32.79
N ALA A 147 19.55 11.27 33.31
CA ALA A 147 18.98 12.35 32.54
C ALA A 147 20.07 13.27 31.97
N PRO A 148 20.00 13.63 30.67
CA PRO A 148 20.96 14.55 30.08
C PRO A 148 20.76 15.96 30.65
N SER A 149 21.86 16.64 31.01
CA SER A 149 21.80 17.99 31.57
C SER A 149 21.55 19.05 30.50
N GLY A 150 20.73 20.04 30.83
CA GLY A 150 20.46 21.19 29.96
C GLY A 150 19.71 20.84 28.67
N VAL A 151 19.01 19.71 28.61
CA VAL A 151 18.14 19.34 27.49
C VAL A 151 16.71 19.78 27.80
N ASP A 152 16.11 20.53 26.89
CA ASP A 152 14.70 20.90 26.92
C ASP A 152 13.90 19.97 26.00
N PHE A 153 13.20 18.99 26.57
CA PHE A 153 12.38 18.04 25.82
C PHE A 153 11.10 18.65 25.22
N THR A 154 10.73 19.87 25.62
CA THR A 154 9.57 20.58 25.05
C THR A 154 9.91 21.24 23.71
N ASN A 155 11.21 21.48 23.45
CA ASN A 155 11.69 22.16 22.25
C ASN A 155 12.90 21.43 21.62
N PRO A 156 12.68 20.26 20.98
CA PRO A 156 13.76 19.44 20.42
C PRO A 156 14.48 20.06 19.22
N ASP A 157 13.85 21.00 18.52
CA ASP A 157 14.46 21.70 17.38
C ASP A 157 15.63 22.59 17.82
N GLY A 158 15.62 23.06 19.08
CA GLY A 158 16.69 23.86 19.67
C GLY A 158 17.95 23.08 20.05
N TRP A 159 17.96 21.75 19.94
CA TRP A 159 19.08 20.94 20.44
C TRP A 159 20.33 21.03 19.58
N SER A 160 21.46 21.25 20.25
CA SER A 160 22.81 21.09 19.71
C SER A 160 23.10 19.62 19.35
N ALA A 161 24.15 19.39 18.55
CA ALA A 161 24.59 18.04 18.22
C ALA A 161 24.95 17.21 19.47
N ASP A 162 25.57 17.85 20.46
CA ASP A 162 25.95 17.20 21.73
C ASP A 162 24.71 16.83 22.56
N GLN A 163 23.70 17.71 22.61
CA GLN A 163 22.42 17.42 23.27
C GLN A 163 21.71 16.23 22.59
N ARG A 164 21.66 16.21 21.25
CA ARG A 164 21.08 15.08 20.48
C ARG A 164 21.81 13.76 20.77
N ALA A 165 23.14 13.78 20.85
CA ALA A 165 23.93 12.61 21.21
C ALA A 165 23.68 12.15 22.66
N ALA A 166 23.56 13.10 23.59
CA ALA A 166 23.24 12.81 24.99
C ALA A 166 21.85 12.18 25.13
N VAL A 167 20.82 12.71 24.45
CA VAL A 167 19.48 12.14 24.41
C VAL A 167 19.50 10.72 23.83
N THR A 168 20.24 10.49 22.75
CA THR A 168 20.39 9.15 22.16
C THR A 168 21.06 8.16 23.13
N SER A 169 22.02 8.63 23.93
CA SER A 169 22.64 7.80 24.99
C SER A 169 21.65 7.49 26.11
N PHE A 170 20.89 8.50 26.55
CA PHE A 170 19.89 8.38 27.60
C PHE A 170 18.79 7.36 27.25
N PHE A 171 18.23 7.44 26.04
CA PHE A 171 17.23 6.48 25.57
C PHE A 171 17.78 5.05 25.47
N ARG A 172 19.06 4.88 25.10
CA ARG A 172 19.70 3.56 25.12
C ARG A 172 19.85 2.98 26.53
N GLN A 173 20.04 3.84 27.55
CA GLN A 173 20.06 3.41 28.95
C GLN A 173 18.67 2.97 29.42
N ILE A 174 17.63 3.75 29.12
CA ILE A 174 16.23 3.39 29.37
C ILE A 174 15.93 2.00 28.78
N GLN A 175 16.17 1.83 27.48
CA GLN A 175 15.93 0.57 26.79
C GLN A 175 16.73 -0.61 27.37
N ALA A 176 17.92 -0.36 27.92
CA ALA A 176 18.72 -1.40 28.57
C ALA A 176 18.11 -1.91 29.86
N ILE A 177 17.44 -1.03 30.62
CA ILE A 177 16.67 -1.38 31.80
C ILE A 177 15.36 -2.08 31.38
N GLU A 178 14.62 -1.53 30.41
CA GLU A 178 13.34 -2.09 29.93
C GLU A 178 13.44 -3.56 29.50
N ARG A 179 14.57 -3.97 28.91
CA ARG A 179 14.82 -5.38 28.53
C ARG A 179 14.90 -6.35 29.70
N GLN A 180 15.15 -5.85 30.90
CA GLN A 180 15.45 -6.66 32.08
C GLN A 180 14.33 -6.61 33.11
N VAL A 181 13.32 -5.75 32.96
CA VAL A 181 12.20 -5.62 33.90
C VAL A 181 10.97 -6.38 33.42
N PHE A 182 10.05 -6.64 34.35
CA PHE A 182 8.80 -7.36 34.11
C PHE A 182 7.65 -6.74 34.91
N HIS A 183 6.42 -7.15 34.61
CA HIS A 183 5.21 -6.76 35.34
C HIS A 183 4.93 -7.75 36.48
N PRO A 184 4.97 -7.35 37.77
CA PRO A 184 4.74 -8.21 38.91
C PRO A 184 3.45 -9.01 38.87
N GLU A 185 2.35 -8.40 38.45
CA GLU A 185 1.03 -9.06 38.41
C GLU A 185 1.00 -10.27 37.47
N THR A 186 1.73 -10.20 36.35
CA THR A 186 1.64 -11.21 35.27
C THR A 186 2.91 -12.03 35.11
N GLY A 187 4.04 -11.58 35.64
CA GLY A 187 5.37 -12.12 35.38
C GLY A 187 5.89 -11.89 33.96
N ALA A 188 5.12 -11.19 33.10
CA ALA A 188 5.52 -10.93 31.73
C ALA A 188 6.58 -9.83 31.67
N THR A 189 7.61 -10.02 30.83
CA THR A 189 8.55 -8.95 30.50
C THR A 189 7.82 -7.78 29.86
N PHE A 190 8.40 -6.58 29.93
CA PHE A 190 7.84 -5.43 29.21
C PHE A 190 7.68 -5.76 27.73
N SER A 191 6.49 -5.43 27.22
CA SER A 191 6.08 -5.82 25.86
C SER A 191 6.76 -4.98 24.79
N HIS A 192 7.12 -3.74 25.13
CA HIS A 192 7.72 -2.77 24.22
C HIS A 192 8.88 -2.04 24.91
N GLN A 193 9.72 -1.43 24.09
CA GLN A 193 10.78 -0.53 24.52
C GLN A 193 10.44 0.89 24.08
N LEU A 194 10.87 1.88 24.86
CA LEU A 194 10.74 3.27 24.48
C LEU A 194 11.59 3.55 23.23
N PRO A 195 11.00 3.91 22.08
CA PRO A 195 11.74 4.23 20.86
C PRO A 195 12.51 5.53 21.01
N GLY A 196 13.41 5.83 20.08
CA GLY A 196 14.16 7.09 20.12
C GLY A 196 13.24 8.30 20.17
N PHE A 197 13.64 9.34 20.91
CA PHE A 197 12.85 10.56 21.03
C PHE A 197 12.46 11.12 19.66
N GLY A 198 11.18 11.44 19.49
CA GLY A 198 10.65 12.05 18.26
C GLY A 198 10.45 11.09 17.09
N GLU A 199 10.74 9.79 17.24
CA GLU A 199 10.39 8.79 16.23
C GLU A 199 8.86 8.63 16.13
N GLN A 200 8.35 8.24 14.95
CA GLN A 200 6.92 7.97 14.80
C GLN A 200 6.42 6.94 15.84
N GLN A 201 7.21 5.89 16.07
CA GLN A 201 6.86 4.85 17.03
C GLN A 201 6.85 5.39 18.47
N TYR A 202 7.71 6.36 18.81
CA TYR A 202 7.73 6.97 20.14
C TYR A 202 6.36 7.56 20.47
N TYR A 203 5.81 8.37 19.57
CA TYR A 203 4.49 8.97 19.77
C TYR A 203 3.37 7.93 19.82
N GLU A 204 3.44 6.85 19.04
CA GLU A 204 2.43 5.79 19.11
C GLU A 204 2.45 5.10 20.47
N LEU A 205 3.63 4.74 20.98
CA LEU A 205 3.73 3.85 22.13
C LEU A 205 3.36 4.55 23.46
N ILE A 206 3.79 5.79 23.66
CA ILE A 206 3.57 6.54 24.92
C ILE A 206 2.09 6.76 25.27
N GLY A 207 1.19 6.67 24.28
CA GLY A 207 -0.26 6.79 24.45
C GLY A 207 -1.04 5.49 24.30
N LYS A 208 -0.36 4.37 24.03
CA LYS A 208 -1.02 3.09 23.71
C LYS A 208 -0.81 2.03 24.78
N TYR A 209 0.34 2.04 25.44
CA TYR A 209 0.67 1.05 26.45
C TYR A 209 0.81 1.71 27.81
N PHE A 210 0.08 1.17 28.80
CA PHE A 210 0.09 1.74 30.15
C PHE A 210 1.47 1.64 30.80
N GLN A 211 2.34 0.71 30.37
CA GLN A 211 3.76 0.69 30.77
C GLN A 211 4.49 2.04 30.64
N PHE A 212 4.05 2.94 29.73
CA PHE A 212 4.64 4.28 29.55
C PHE A 212 3.87 5.40 30.25
N ALA A 213 2.78 5.07 30.97
CA ALA A 213 1.99 6.00 31.77
C ALA A 213 2.83 6.84 32.76
N PRO A 214 3.89 6.31 33.40
CA PRO A 214 4.69 7.06 34.38
C PRO A 214 5.40 8.31 33.84
N GLY A 215 5.55 8.43 32.51
CA GLY A 215 6.11 9.63 31.89
C GLY A 215 5.11 10.78 31.73
N TRP A 216 3.82 10.58 32.00
CA TRP A 216 2.83 11.65 31.89
C TRP A 216 2.84 12.56 33.12
N ALA A 217 2.72 13.87 32.88
CA ALA A 217 2.89 14.91 33.89
C ALA A 217 1.95 14.80 35.10
N ASP A 218 0.76 14.23 34.91
CA ASP A 218 -0.27 14.01 35.93
C ASP A 218 -0.31 12.56 36.45
N TYR A 219 0.73 11.76 36.19
CA TYR A 219 0.87 10.43 36.77
C TYR A 219 1.03 10.53 38.30
N PRO A 220 0.33 9.70 39.09
CA PRO A 220 0.39 9.75 40.54
C PRO A 220 1.79 9.44 41.08
N ALA A 221 2.14 10.05 42.21
CA ALA A 221 3.40 9.78 42.88
C ALA A 221 3.53 8.29 43.25
N TRP A 222 4.59 7.64 42.76
CA TRP A 222 4.90 6.23 43.01
C TRP A 222 5.78 6.01 44.25
N VAL A 223 6.29 7.08 44.85
CA VAL A 223 7.01 7.08 46.12
C VAL A 223 6.34 8.08 47.07
N ASP A 224 6.09 7.67 48.31
CA ASP A 224 5.51 8.54 49.35
C ASP A 224 6.55 9.45 50.02
N GLY A 225 6.11 10.29 50.97
CA GLY A 225 7.00 11.23 51.67
C GLY A 225 8.03 10.56 52.56
N GLU A 226 7.82 9.28 52.89
CA GLU A 226 8.69 8.45 53.71
C GLU A 226 9.65 7.58 52.87
N GLY A 227 9.52 7.59 51.54
CA GLY A 227 10.36 6.85 50.61
C GLY A 227 9.86 5.44 50.29
N ASN A 228 8.63 5.08 50.64
CA ASN A 228 8.04 3.78 50.31
C ASN A 228 7.33 3.84 48.95
N PHE A 229 7.35 2.72 48.23
CA PHE A 229 6.62 2.58 46.98
C PHE A 229 5.11 2.53 47.21
N THR A 230 4.37 3.34 46.47
CA THR A 230 2.91 3.34 46.47
C THR A 230 2.37 2.38 45.40
N ALA A 231 1.06 2.16 45.37
CA ALA A 231 0.41 1.36 44.33
C ALA A 231 0.63 1.93 42.90
N ALA A 232 1.02 3.21 42.77
CA ALA A 232 1.37 3.82 41.49
C ALA A 232 2.72 3.38 40.93
N ILE A 233 3.52 2.61 41.68
CA ILE A 233 4.76 2.02 41.14
C ILE A 233 4.50 1.05 39.98
N ASP A 234 3.33 0.39 39.98
CA ASP A 234 2.89 -0.48 38.90
C ASP A 234 1.85 0.22 38.00
N PRO A 235 2.23 0.67 36.79
CA PRO A 235 1.29 1.32 35.88
C PRO A 235 0.28 0.35 35.26
N GLU A 236 0.53 -0.97 35.34
CA GLU A 236 -0.38 -2.01 34.85
C GLU A 236 -1.31 -2.54 35.93
N LEU A 237 -1.26 -2.00 37.16
CA LEU A 237 -2.14 -2.38 38.27
C LEU A 237 -3.60 -2.44 37.82
N THR A 238 -4.24 -3.59 38.02
CA THR A 238 -5.63 -3.78 37.59
C THR A 238 -6.60 -3.43 38.72
N GLY A 239 -7.32 -2.33 38.55
CA GLY A 239 -8.36 -1.88 39.46
C GLY A 239 -9.70 -2.58 39.26
N ASN A 240 -10.70 -2.16 40.05
CA ASN A 240 -12.06 -2.70 39.97
C ASN A 240 -12.61 -2.62 38.53
N GLY A 241 -13.19 -3.73 38.06
CA GLY A 241 -13.77 -3.83 36.72
C GLY A 241 -12.75 -3.75 35.57
N GLY A 242 -11.46 -3.97 35.82
CA GLY A 242 -10.41 -3.89 34.80
C GLY A 242 -9.91 -2.47 34.52
N SER A 243 -10.24 -1.51 35.39
CA SER A 243 -9.73 -0.14 35.29
C SER A 243 -8.22 -0.06 35.53
N LYS A 244 -7.58 1.00 35.02
CA LYS A 244 -6.18 1.31 35.29
C LYS A 244 -6.11 2.56 36.17
N PRO A 245 -6.16 2.40 37.51
CA PRO A 245 -6.35 3.51 38.44
C PRO A 245 -5.19 4.52 38.45
N ASN A 246 -4.01 4.09 38.01
CA ASN A 246 -2.81 4.93 37.97
C ASN A 246 -2.65 5.69 36.65
N VAL A 247 -3.45 5.36 35.62
CA VAL A 247 -3.35 6.00 34.31
C VAL A 247 -4.20 7.26 34.31
N SER A 248 -3.57 8.37 33.97
CA SER A 248 -4.14 9.69 34.10
C SER A 248 -5.09 10.07 32.95
N SER A 249 -5.88 11.12 33.14
CA SER A 249 -6.74 11.66 32.08
C SER A 249 -5.96 12.22 30.90
N THR A 250 -4.75 12.73 31.12
CA THR A 250 -3.91 13.29 30.06
C THR A 250 -3.43 12.20 29.10
N PHE A 251 -3.09 11.00 29.61
CA PHE A 251 -2.81 9.82 28.79
C PHE A 251 -3.99 9.51 27.86
N TYR A 252 -5.21 9.43 28.39
CA TYR A 252 -6.39 9.07 27.59
C TYR A 252 -6.75 10.13 26.55
N ARG A 253 -6.65 11.41 26.91
CA ARG A 253 -6.84 12.53 25.96
C ARG A 253 -5.84 12.43 24.80
N TYR A 254 -4.56 12.22 25.10
CA TYR A 254 -3.55 12.03 24.06
C TYR A 254 -3.84 10.82 23.18
N ALA A 255 -4.23 9.69 23.78
CA ALA A 255 -4.57 8.48 23.04
C ALA A 255 -5.73 8.72 22.05
N GLU A 256 -6.74 9.50 22.48
CA GLU A 256 -7.87 9.90 21.64
C GLU A 256 -7.43 10.83 20.50
N ASP A 257 -6.65 11.87 20.79
CA ASP A 257 -6.13 12.82 19.79
C ASP A 257 -5.25 12.11 18.75
N HIS A 258 -4.36 11.23 19.21
CA HIS A 258 -3.52 10.39 18.34
C HIS A 258 -4.38 9.46 17.47
N ALA A 259 -5.39 8.80 18.04
CA ALA A 259 -6.30 7.94 17.29
C ALA A 259 -7.08 8.72 16.22
N HIS A 260 -7.53 9.95 16.55
CA HIS A 260 -8.22 10.83 15.62
C HIS A 260 -7.34 11.20 14.42
N ALA A 261 -6.10 11.62 14.66
CA ALA A 261 -5.14 11.91 13.60
C ALA A 261 -4.91 10.70 12.69
N GLN A 262 -4.73 9.51 13.28
CA GLN A 262 -4.57 8.26 12.53
C GLN A 262 -5.80 7.91 11.69
N ASP A 263 -7.01 8.16 12.18
CA ASP A 263 -8.25 7.90 11.43
C ASP A 263 -8.40 8.81 10.21
N LEU A 264 -8.02 10.09 10.33
CA LEU A 264 -7.98 11.05 9.23
C LEU A 264 -6.99 10.60 8.15
N LEU A 265 -5.75 10.26 8.55
CA LEU A 265 -4.70 9.80 7.63
C LEU A 265 -5.05 8.45 6.99
N ARG A 266 -5.67 7.53 7.73
CA ARG A 266 -6.16 6.25 7.18
C ARG A 266 -7.27 6.47 6.16
N THR A 267 -8.15 7.44 6.40
CA THR A 267 -9.18 7.83 5.44
C THR A 267 -8.55 8.40 4.17
N ALA A 268 -7.55 9.29 4.29
CA ALA A 268 -6.79 9.76 3.13
C ALA A 268 -6.12 8.60 2.39
N SER A 269 -5.49 7.66 3.09
CA SER A 269 -4.87 6.47 2.47
C SER A 269 -5.87 5.60 1.69
N ARG A 270 -7.09 5.44 2.21
CA ARG A 270 -8.19 4.77 1.48
C ARG A 270 -8.55 5.52 0.19
N MET A 271 -8.56 6.86 0.21
CA MET A 271 -8.76 7.65 -1.01
C MET A 271 -7.60 7.49 -2.00
N SER A 272 -6.33 7.43 -1.54
CA SER A 272 -5.17 7.08 -2.39
C SER A 272 -5.35 5.74 -3.11
N THR A 273 -5.90 4.74 -2.43
CA THR A 273 -6.20 3.45 -3.06
C THR A 273 -7.31 3.59 -4.11
N LEU A 274 -8.37 4.36 -3.80
CA LEU A 274 -9.46 4.61 -4.73
C LEU A 274 -9.01 5.33 -5.99
N PHE A 275 -8.07 6.28 -5.87
CA PHE A 275 -7.43 6.93 -7.03
C PHE A 275 -6.80 5.91 -7.98
N VAL A 276 -5.94 5.02 -7.47
CA VAL A 276 -5.25 4.02 -8.31
C VAL A 276 -6.27 3.11 -9.01
N VAL A 277 -7.31 2.68 -8.29
CA VAL A 277 -8.38 1.85 -8.87
C VAL A 277 -9.17 2.63 -9.94
N ASN A 278 -9.50 3.89 -9.69
CA ASN A 278 -10.21 4.73 -10.65
C ASN A 278 -9.40 4.91 -11.95
N HIS A 279 -8.11 5.22 -11.84
CA HIS A 279 -7.19 5.30 -12.99
C HIS A 279 -7.15 4.01 -13.80
N LEU A 280 -7.03 2.87 -13.13
CA LEU A 280 -6.97 1.57 -13.80
C LEU A 280 -8.28 1.24 -14.52
N VAL A 281 -9.42 1.43 -13.86
CA VAL A 281 -10.74 1.19 -14.45
C VAL A 281 -10.98 2.11 -15.65
N ALA A 282 -10.62 3.40 -15.52
CA ALA A 282 -10.73 4.37 -16.62
C ALA A 282 -9.81 4.00 -17.79
N ALA A 283 -8.59 3.53 -17.54
CA ALA A 283 -7.66 3.08 -18.57
C ALA A 283 -8.19 1.87 -19.35
N ILE A 284 -8.73 0.87 -18.64
CA ILE A 284 -9.34 -0.31 -19.25
C ILE A 284 -10.57 0.07 -20.07
N ASP A 285 -11.49 0.90 -19.53
CA ASP A 285 -12.67 1.36 -20.27
C ASP A 285 -12.28 2.13 -21.54
N ALA A 286 -11.24 2.97 -21.48
CA ALA A 286 -10.75 3.70 -22.65
C ALA A 286 -10.15 2.76 -23.71
N ALA A 287 -9.39 1.75 -23.29
CA ALA A 287 -8.82 0.75 -24.19
C ALA A 287 -9.92 -0.08 -24.88
N VAL A 288 -10.89 -0.57 -24.11
CA VAL A 288 -12.04 -1.34 -24.62
C VAL A 288 -12.87 -0.49 -25.57
N SER A 289 -13.14 0.78 -25.22
CA SER A 289 -13.89 1.70 -26.09
C SER A 289 -13.17 1.95 -27.42
N ALA A 290 -11.85 2.13 -27.40
CA ALA A 290 -11.04 2.27 -28.61
C ALA A 290 -11.08 0.99 -29.47
N LYS A 291 -10.98 -0.18 -28.85
CA LYS A 291 -11.08 -1.47 -29.54
C LYS A 291 -12.45 -1.64 -30.22
N LEU A 292 -13.53 -1.42 -29.48
CA LEU A 292 -14.89 -1.55 -30.01
C LEU A 292 -15.15 -0.56 -31.16
N HIS A 293 -14.60 0.66 -31.09
CA HIS A 293 -14.66 1.62 -32.20
C HIS A 293 -13.96 1.09 -33.45
N ASN A 294 -12.74 0.57 -33.30
CA ASN A 294 -11.96 -0.01 -34.39
C ASN A 294 -12.64 -1.24 -35.01
N ASP A 295 -13.20 -2.12 -34.18
CA ASP A 295 -13.90 -3.33 -34.62
C ASP A 295 -15.16 -2.97 -35.43
N ARG A 296 -15.91 -1.96 -35.00
CA ARG A 296 -17.09 -1.45 -35.74
C ARG A 296 -16.72 -0.87 -37.10
N LEU A 297 -15.63 -0.10 -37.17
CA LEU A 297 -15.11 0.39 -38.45
C LEU A 297 -14.71 -0.78 -39.37
N GLY A 298 -14.09 -1.83 -38.81
CA GLY A 298 -13.77 -3.05 -39.55
C GLY A 298 -15.00 -3.77 -40.12
N ALA A 299 -16.04 -3.94 -39.31
CA ALA A 299 -17.29 -4.59 -39.71
C ALA A 299 -18.07 -3.81 -40.77
N ASN A 300 -18.18 -2.48 -40.64
CA ASN A 300 -18.89 -1.64 -41.62
C ASN A 300 -18.20 -1.63 -43.00
N MET A 301 -16.87 -1.74 -43.03
CA MET A 301 -16.12 -1.82 -44.29
C MET A 301 -16.22 -3.19 -44.96
N ALA A 302 -16.30 -4.28 -44.20
CA ALA A 302 -16.51 -5.63 -44.74
C ALA A 302 -17.86 -5.78 -45.46
N LEU A 303 -18.81 -4.87 -45.21
CA LEU A 303 -20.11 -4.78 -45.87
C LEU A 303 -20.08 -3.99 -47.20
N LEU A 304 -18.91 -3.55 -47.67
CA LEU A 304 -18.77 -2.79 -48.92
C LEU A 304 -17.54 -3.25 -49.72
N TYR A 305 -17.72 -4.15 -50.69
CA TYR A 305 -17.13 -4.12 -52.05
C TYR A 305 -17.61 -5.29 -52.93
N VAL A 306 -18.24 -4.99 -54.07
CA VAL A 306 -18.42 -5.91 -55.23
C VAL A 306 -17.92 -5.17 -56.47
N PRO A 307 -16.83 -5.59 -57.12
CA PRO A 307 -16.50 -5.15 -58.47
C PRO A 307 -17.31 -6.00 -59.47
N ASP A 308 -18.21 -5.33 -60.19
CA ASP A 308 -18.97 -5.83 -61.36
C ASP A 308 -20.16 -6.78 -61.14
N GLY A 309 -20.98 -6.57 -60.11
CA GLY A 309 -22.32 -7.19 -59.98
C GLY A 309 -23.32 -6.28 -59.27
N PRO A 310 -24.65 -6.46 -59.44
CA PRO A 310 -25.64 -5.68 -58.70
C PRO A 310 -25.42 -5.86 -57.19
N PRO A 311 -25.58 -4.81 -56.37
CA PRO A 311 -25.26 -4.85 -54.95
C PRO A 311 -26.16 -5.87 -54.23
N GLU A 312 -25.58 -6.97 -53.77
CA GLU A 312 -26.26 -7.94 -52.93
C GLU A 312 -25.90 -7.71 -51.45
N PRO A 313 -26.88 -7.52 -50.56
CA PRO A 313 -26.62 -7.41 -49.13
C PRO A 313 -26.23 -8.79 -48.58
N SER A 314 -24.96 -8.98 -48.22
CA SER A 314 -24.55 -10.15 -47.42
C SER A 314 -24.26 -9.72 -45.98
N VAL A 315 -24.99 -10.33 -45.05
CA VAL A 315 -24.76 -10.20 -43.61
C VAL A 315 -24.09 -11.48 -43.16
N SER A 316 -22.79 -11.45 -42.88
CA SER A 316 -22.13 -12.56 -42.18
C SER A 316 -21.95 -12.19 -40.71
N LEU A 317 -22.74 -12.84 -39.86
CA LEU A 317 -22.67 -12.69 -38.42
C LEU A 317 -21.67 -13.73 -37.87
N THR A 318 -20.43 -13.33 -37.62
CA THR A 318 -19.48 -14.23 -36.94
C THR A 318 -19.61 -14.03 -35.43
N LEU A 319 -20.45 -14.84 -34.79
CA LEU A 319 -20.47 -14.98 -33.33
C LEU A 319 -19.29 -15.87 -32.93
N ARG A 320 -18.32 -15.30 -32.20
CA ARG A 320 -17.36 -16.09 -31.42
C ARG A 320 -17.83 -16.11 -29.98
N PHE A 321 -18.24 -17.29 -29.52
CA PHE A 321 -18.44 -17.61 -28.11
C PHE A 321 -17.08 -17.75 -27.42
#